data_AF-A0A4Q3DIX0-F1
#
_entry.id   AF-A0A4Q3DIX0-F1
#
_cell.length_a   1.000
_cell.length_b   1.000
_cell.length_c   1.000
_cell.angle_alpha   90.00
_cell.angle_beta   90.00
_cell.angle_gamma   90.00
#
_symmetry.space_group_name_H-M   'P 1'
#
loop_
_entity.id
_entity.type
_entity.pdbx_description
1 polymer ?
#
loop_
_entity_poly.entity_id
_entity_poly.type
_entity_poly.pdbx_seq_one_letter_code
_entity_poly.pdbx_strand_id
1 'polypeptide(L)'
;MLKLSFLGSLLLVAAVLTAQDIRNNPGSNHGNRFEQLGTILPTPNEYRTASGAPGPKYWQQRADYVITAELDEDNRRLFGKETITYTNNSPDELSYLWLQLDENQHSSTNNSGYQTSSSLPSSLTPFELERLEGKKDREYGHNITSVTTATGLKLPYIINKTMMRVDLP
;
A
#
# COMPACT_ATOMS: atom_id res chain seq x y z
N MET A 1 40.03 25.94 -46.88
CA MET A 1 39.57 26.24 -45.50
C MET A 1 38.18 25.67 -45.18
N LEU A 2 37.23 25.61 -46.13
CA LEU A 2 35.86 25.11 -45.87
C LEU A 2 35.73 23.64 -45.43
N LYS A 3 36.62 22.74 -45.90
CA LYS A 3 36.55 21.30 -45.58
C LYS A 3 37.00 20.95 -44.14
N LEU A 4 37.86 21.76 -43.54
CA LEU A 4 38.37 21.53 -42.18
C LEU A 4 37.34 21.96 -41.10
N SER A 5 36.57 23.02 -41.37
CA SER A 5 35.45 23.44 -40.50
C SER A 5 34.31 22.42 -40.45
N PHE A 6 34.04 21.70 -41.55
CA PHE A 6 32.96 20.72 -41.59
C PHE A 6 33.28 19.48 -40.73
N LEU A 7 34.55 19.05 -40.73
CA LEU A 7 35.02 17.92 -39.92
C LEU A 7 35.02 18.26 -38.42
N GLY A 8 35.39 19.49 -38.06
CA GLY A 8 35.33 19.98 -36.67
C GLY A 8 33.90 20.08 -36.14
N SER A 9 32.95 20.52 -36.97
CA SER A 9 31.53 20.57 -36.61
C SER A 9 30.95 19.17 -36.37
N LEU A 10 31.31 18.19 -37.20
CA LEU A 10 30.85 16.81 -37.06
C LEU A 10 31.39 16.14 -35.78
N LEU A 11 32.63 16.45 -35.40
CA LEU A 11 33.23 15.99 -34.15
C LEU A 11 32.57 16.61 -32.92
N LEU A 12 32.14 17.88 -33.01
CA LEU A 12 31.43 18.56 -31.93
C LEU A 12 30.05 17.92 -31.70
N VAL A 13 29.33 17.53 -32.76
CA VAL A 13 28.02 16.88 -32.65
C VAL A 13 28.13 15.47 -32.04
N ALA A 14 29.18 14.71 -32.38
CA ALA A 14 29.41 13.39 -31.81
C ALA A 14 29.69 13.42 -30.29
N ALA A 15 30.37 14.46 -29.79
CA ALA A 15 30.68 14.62 -28.37
C ALA A 15 29.46 14.96 -27.50
N VAL A 16 28.43 15.60 -28.07
CA VAL A 16 27.19 15.94 -27.34
C VAL A 16 26.31 14.70 -27.14
N LEU A 17 26.38 13.70 -28.03
CA LEU A 17 25.59 12.47 -27.93
C LEU A 17 26.04 11.54 -26.79
N THR A 18 27.31 11.60 -26.38
CA THR A 18 27.85 10.78 -25.28
C THR A 18 27.70 11.41 -23.89
N ALA A 19 27.22 12.66 -23.80
CA ALA A 19 27.15 13.42 -22.55
C ALA A 19 25.80 13.29 -21.79
N GLN A 20 24.83 12.55 -22.33
CA GLN A 20 23.46 12.46 -21.78
C GLN A 20 23.20 11.18 -20.97
N ASP A 21 24.21 10.36 -20.67
CA ASP A 21 24.00 9.18 -19.82
C ASP A 21 23.97 9.55 -18.33
N ILE A 22 22.77 9.84 -17.84
CA ILE A 22 22.47 10.10 -16.42
C ILE A 22 22.44 8.82 -15.58
N ARG A 23 22.72 7.64 -16.15
CA ARG A 23 22.82 6.40 -15.38
C ARG A 23 24.09 6.43 -14.53
N ASN A 24 23.94 6.92 -13.30
CA ASN A 24 24.79 6.63 -12.16
C ASN A 24 26.27 7.00 -12.38
N ASN A 25 26.73 8.13 -11.84
CA ASN A 25 28.10 8.64 -11.98
C ASN A 25 29.14 7.58 -11.56
N PRO A 26 29.76 6.83 -12.50
CA PRO A 26 30.57 5.65 -12.16
C PRO A 26 31.94 6.03 -11.56
N GLY A 27 32.35 7.29 -11.72
CA GLY A 27 33.60 7.85 -11.20
C GLY A 27 33.44 8.65 -9.90
N SER A 28 32.25 8.64 -9.31
CA SER A 28 31.98 9.36 -8.06
C SER A 28 32.65 8.70 -6.86
N ASN A 29 33.34 9.50 -6.03
CA ASN A 29 33.94 9.03 -4.77
C ASN A 29 32.98 9.16 -3.56
N HIS A 30 31.76 9.65 -3.77
CA HIS A 30 30.70 9.65 -2.76
C HIS A 30 29.73 8.49 -3.01
N GLY A 31 29.18 7.93 -1.93
CA GLY A 31 28.38 6.71 -2.00
C GLY A 31 27.08 6.88 -2.78
N ASN A 32 27.02 6.34 -4.00
CA ASN A 32 25.82 6.29 -4.87
C ASN A 32 24.61 5.56 -4.24
N ARG A 33 24.76 4.99 -3.03
CA ARG A 33 23.71 4.24 -2.31
C ARG A 33 22.63 5.14 -1.71
N PHE A 34 22.90 6.44 -1.53
CA PHE A 34 21.98 7.42 -0.96
C PHE A 34 21.73 8.63 -1.87
N GLU A 35 22.18 8.57 -3.13
CA GLU A 35 21.77 9.58 -4.10
C GLU A 35 20.25 9.48 -4.29
N GLN A 36 19.58 10.62 -4.20
CA GLN A 36 18.17 10.72 -4.57
C GLN A 36 18.07 10.20 -5.99
N LEU A 37 17.27 9.14 -6.23
CA LEU A 37 16.98 8.66 -7.58
C LEU A 37 16.64 9.90 -8.41
N GLY A 38 17.52 10.23 -9.37
CA GLY A 38 17.43 11.49 -10.10
C GLY A 38 16.11 11.61 -10.87
N THR A 39 16.01 12.64 -11.70
CA THR A 39 14.93 12.84 -12.69
C THR A 39 14.83 11.75 -13.77
N ILE A 40 15.50 10.61 -13.57
CA ILE A 40 15.53 9.46 -14.46
C ILE A 40 14.17 8.78 -14.39
N LEU A 41 13.33 9.06 -15.39
CA LEU A 41 12.12 8.27 -15.61
C LEU A 41 12.54 6.81 -15.86
N PRO A 42 11.84 5.83 -15.27
CA PRO A 42 12.15 4.43 -15.50
C PRO A 42 12.11 4.13 -16.99
N THR A 43 13.08 3.34 -17.48
CA THR A 43 13.08 2.92 -18.88
C THR A 43 11.80 2.15 -19.18
N PRO A 44 11.17 2.40 -20.34
CA PRO A 44 9.99 1.67 -20.76
C PRO A 44 10.23 0.16 -20.72
N ASN A 45 9.23 -0.59 -20.28
CA ASN A 45 9.26 -2.05 -20.29
C ASN A 45 7.91 -2.59 -20.78
N GLU A 46 7.76 -3.92 -20.78
CA GLU A 46 6.55 -4.59 -21.29
C GLU A 46 5.28 -4.29 -20.47
N TYR A 47 5.44 -3.76 -19.25
CA TYR A 47 4.35 -3.44 -18.32
C TYR A 47 4.01 -1.94 -18.29
N ARG A 48 4.98 -1.05 -18.54
CA ARG A 48 4.79 0.41 -18.64
C ARG A 48 5.59 1.00 -19.80
N THR A 49 4.91 1.75 -20.67
CA THR A 49 5.53 2.46 -21.79
C THR A 49 6.26 3.74 -21.32
N ALA A 50 6.96 4.41 -22.23
CA ALA A 50 7.66 5.69 -21.96
C ALA A 50 6.73 6.82 -21.50
N SER A 51 5.44 6.74 -21.86
CA SER A 51 4.42 7.70 -21.43
C SER A 51 3.80 7.34 -20.08
N GLY A 52 4.22 6.23 -19.45
CA GLY A 52 3.62 5.71 -18.23
C GLY A 52 2.30 4.95 -18.45
N ALA A 53 1.86 4.80 -19.71
CA ALA A 53 0.68 4.02 -20.04
C ALA A 53 0.91 2.51 -19.83
N PRO A 54 -0.14 1.74 -19.54
CA PRO A 54 -0.11 0.28 -19.56
C PRO A 54 0.55 -0.28 -20.83
N GLY A 55 1.57 -1.11 -20.64
CA GLY A 55 2.20 -1.88 -21.72
C GLY A 55 1.39 -3.13 -22.09
N PRO A 56 1.80 -3.87 -23.14
CA PRO A 56 1.08 -5.06 -23.61
C PRO A 56 0.95 -6.20 -22.57
N LYS A 57 1.89 -6.30 -21.61
CA LYS A 57 1.85 -7.32 -20.54
C LYS A 57 1.29 -6.78 -19.23
N TYR A 58 0.77 -5.55 -19.23
CA TYR A 58 0.19 -4.96 -18.04
C TYR A 58 -1.08 -5.71 -17.60
N TRP A 59 -1.18 -6.00 -16.31
CA TRP A 59 -2.33 -6.64 -15.69
C TRP A 59 -2.81 -5.82 -14.50
N GLN A 60 -4.09 -5.96 -14.15
CA GLN A 60 -4.72 -5.35 -12.99
C GLN A 60 -5.54 -6.40 -12.25
N GLN A 61 -5.47 -6.40 -10.93
CA GLN A 61 -6.34 -7.26 -10.13
C GLN A 61 -7.76 -6.74 -10.15
N ARG A 62 -8.72 -7.66 -10.07
CA ARG A 62 -10.13 -7.32 -9.91
C ARG A 62 -10.66 -7.99 -8.65
N ALA A 63 -11.34 -7.21 -7.83
CA ALA A 63 -12.07 -7.69 -6.67
C ALA A 63 -13.50 -7.17 -6.78
N ASP A 64 -14.47 -8.10 -6.85
CA ASP A 64 -15.89 -7.79 -6.88
C ASP A 64 -16.51 -8.18 -5.54
N TYR A 65 -17.36 -7.30 -5.01
CA TYR A 65 -17.88 -7.39 -3.65
C TYR A 65 -19.40 -7.44 -3.64
N VAL A 66 -19.95 -8.37 -2.85
CA VAL A 66 -21.37 -8.39 -2.50
C VAL A 66 -21.48 -8.31 -0.99
N ILE A 67 -22.01 -7.20 -0.48
CA ILE A 67 -22.09 -6.90 0.95
C ILE A 67 -23.57 -6.82 1.35
N THR A 68 -23.93 -7.59 2.37
CA THR A 68 -25.22 -7.49 3.07
C THR A 68 -24.94 -7.05 4.49
N ALA A 69 -25.61 -6.00 4.96
CA ALA A 69 -25.43 -5.48 6.31
C ALA A 69 -26.77 -5.22 7.00
N GLU A 70 -26.80 -5.40 8.31
CA GLU A 70 -27.96 -5.21 9.18
C GLU A 70 -27.55 -4.38 10.41
N LEU A 71 -28.29 -3.30 10.66
CA LEU A 71 -28.08 -2.42 11.80
C LEU A 71 -29.04 -2.79 12.93
N ASP A 72 -28.48 -3.17 14.07
CA ASP A 72 -29.19 -3.35 15.34
C ASP A 72 -28.98 -2.09 16.19
N GLU A 73 -29.97 -1.20 16.19
CA GLU A 73 -29.92 0.09 16.88
C GLU A 73 -29.95 -0.05 18.40
N ASP A 74 -30.74 -0.98 18.93
CA ASP A 74 -30.91 -1.21 20.36
C ASP A 74 -29.58 -1.64 21.01
N ASN A 75 -28.88 -2.55 20.34
CA ASN A 75 -27.58 -3.05 20.80
C ASN A 75 -26.39 -2.25 20.21
N ARG A 76 -26.64 -1.31 19.30
CA ARG A 76 -25.64 -0.51 18.58
C ARG A 76 -24.60 -1.39 17.88
N ARG A 77 -25.06 -2.38 17.13
CA ARG A 77 -24.22 -3.35 16.41
C ARG A 77 -24.54 -3.34 14.91
N LEU A 78 -23.51 -3.51 14.09
CA LEU A 78 -23.64 -3.69 12.65
C LEU A 78 -23.20 -5.12 12.32
N PHE A 79 -24.13 -5.93 11.82
CA PHE A 79 -23.84 -7.26 11.30
C PHE A 79 -23.61 -7.17 9.80
N GLY A 80 -22.66 -7.96 9.30
CA GLY A 80 -22.29 -7.93 7.89
C GLY A 80 -21.94 -9.33 7.38
N LYS A 81 -22.34 -9.60 6.15
CA LYS A 81 -21.87 -10.73 5.36
C LYS A 81 -21.35 -10.20 4.04
N GLU A 82 -20.12 -10.57 3.71
CA GLU A 82 -19.43 -10.14 2.51
C GLU A 82 -19.00 -11.36 1.69
N THR A 83 -19.23 -11.30 0.39
CA THR A 83 -18.68 -12.26 -0.58
C THR A 83 -17.75 -11.52 -1.51
N ILE A 84 -16.48 -11.93 -1.51
CA ILE A 84 -15.41 -11.34 -2.31
C ILE A 84 -15.08 -12.32 -3.45
N THR A 85 -15.26 -11.88 -4.69
CA THR A 85 -14.76 -12.60 -5.87
C THR A 85 -13.47 -11.94 -6.33
N TYR A 86 -12.34 -12.57 -6.06
CA TYR A 86 -11.03 -12.07 -6.44
C TYR A 86 -10.54 -12.74 -7.72
N THR A 87 -10.25 -11.96 -8.75
CA THR A 87 -9.68 -12.44 -10.01
C THR A 87 -8.20 -12.09 -10.05
N ASN A 88 -7.35 -13.12 -9.93
CA ASN A 88 -5.89 -12.96 -10.08
C ASN A 88 -5.53 -12.89 -11.57
N ASN A 89 -5.23 -11.69 -12.07
CA ASN A 89 -4.74 -11.49 -13.45
C ASN A 89 -3.20 -11.46 -13.54
N SER A 90 -2.50 -11.63 -12.41
CA SER A 90 -1.05 -11.75 -12.39
C SER A 90 -0.61 -13.08 -13.03
N PRO A 91 0.55 -13.12 -13.71
CA PRO A 91 1.18 -14.39 -14.08
C PRO A 91 1.66 -15.20 -12.87
N ASP A 92 1.77 -14.56 -11.69
CA ASP A 92 2.23 -15.20 -10.46
C ASP A 92 1.07 -15.80 -9.64
N GLU A 93 1.37 -16.90 -8.95
CA GLU A 93 0.43 -17.55 -8.04
C GLU A 93 0.18 -16.69 -6.79
N LEU A 94 -1.10 -16.53 -6.44
CA LEU A 94 -1.51 -15.79 -5.25
C LEU A 94 -1.81 -16.78 -4.11
N SER A 95 -0.95 -16.81 -3.10
CA SER A 95 -1.06 -17.72 -1.96
C SER A 95 -1.86 -17.15 -0.78
N TYR A 96 -2.03 -15.83 -0.69
CA TYR A 96 -2.78 -15.18 0.37
C TYR A 96 -3.36 -13.84 -0.10
N LEU A 97 -4.44 -13.41 0.57
CA LEU A 97 -5.06 -12.10 0.38
C LEU A 97 -4.96 -11.29 1.68
N TRP A 98 -4.60 -10.01 1.56
CA TRP A 98 -4.68 -9.06 2.65
C TRP A 98 -5.95 -8.23 2.55
N LEU A 99 -6.68 -8.15 3.66
CA LEU A 99 -7.90 -7.36 3.82
C LEU A 99 -7.68 -6.31 4.91
N GLN A 100 -8.22 -5.11 4.69
CA GLN A 100 -8.17 -4.02 5.65
C GLN A 100 -9.37 -4.13 6.60
N LEU A 101 -9.08 -4.03 7.89
CA LEU A 101 -10.03 -4.04 8.99
C LEU A 101 -9.93 -2.72 9.76
N ASP A 102 -10.27 -1.63 9.09
CA ASP A 102 -10.00 -0.27 9.57
C ASP A 102 -10.68 0.03 10.91
N GLU A 103 -11.89 -0.51 11.16
CA GLU A 103 -12.59 -0.31 12.44
C GLU A 103 -11.82 -0.89 13.63
N ASN A 104 -10.85 -1.78 13.42
CA ASN A 104 -9.98 -2.27 14.49
C ASN A 104 -9.16 -1.14 15.14
N GLN A 105 -9.04 0.04 14.54
CA GLN A 105 -8.48 1.22 15.21
C GLN A 105 -9.24 1.63 16.50
N HIS A 106 -10.52 1.26 16.59
CA HIS A 106 -11.35 1.48 17.77
C HIS A 106 -11.27 0.33 18.77
N SER A 107 -10.73 -0.83 18.36
CA SER A 107 -10.53 -1.98 19.23
C SER A 107 -9.53 -1.66 20.35
N SER A 108 -9.71 -2.26 21.51
CA SER A 108 -8.71 -2.27 22.58
C SER A 108 -7.59 -3.28 22.30
N THR A 109 -7.92 -4.39 21.63
CA THR A 109 -7.04 -5.55 21.43
C THR A 109 -6.33 -5.50 20.08
N ASN A 110 -7.06 -5.20 19.00
CA ASN A 110 -6.56 -5.25 17.63
C ASN A 110 -6.21 -3.87 17.05
N ASN A 111 -6.06 -2.83 17.87
CA ASN A 111 -5.72 -1.51 17.39
C ASN A 111 -4.24 -1.40 16.99
N SER A 112 -3.98 -0.63 15.93
CA SER A 112 -2.63 -0.30 15.46
C SER A 112 -1.75 0.35 16.52
N GLY A 113 -2.35 0.98 17.54
CA GLY A 113 -1.66 1.40 18.76
C GLY A 113 -0.85 2.68 18.61
N TYR A 114 -1.22 3.57 17.68
CA TYR A 114 -0.60 4.89 17.57
C TYR A 114 -0.98 5.73 18.79
N GLN A 115 -0.10 5.70 19.80
CA GLN A 115 -0.22 6.51 20.98
C GLN A 115 0.14 7.95 20.62
N THR A 116 -0.82 8.86 20.69
CA THR A 116 -0.55 10.29 20.64
C THR A 116 0.08 10.69 21.96
N SER A 117 1.11 11.55 21.94
CA SER A 117 1.65 12.15 23.16
C SER A 117 0.53 12.86 23.92
N SER A 118 0.45 12.59 25.22
CA SER A 118 -0.49 13.25 26.13
C SER A 118 0.25 14.31 26.93
N SER A 119 -0.40 15.43 27.21
CA SER A 119 0.11 16.45 28.13
C SER A 119 -0.73 16.42 29.41
N LEU A 120 -0.09 16.45 30.58
CA LEU A 120 -0.78 16.47 31.86
C LEU A 120 -0.94 17.95 32.31
N PRO A 121 -2.17 18.48 32.38
CA PRO A 121 -2.40 19.84 32.88
C PRO A 121 -2.21 19.90 34.42
N SER A 122 -1.92 21.09 34.95
CA SER A 122 -1.73 21.33 36.38
C SER A 122 -3.00 21.23 37.22
N SER A 123 -4.18 21.22 36.59
CA SER A 123 -5.48 21.02 37.23
C SER A 123 -6.39 20.24 36.28
N LEU A 124 -7.14 19.26 36.80
CA LEU A 124 -8.06 18.42 36.01
C LEU A 124 -9.49 18.58 36.54
N THR A 125 -10.43 18.72 35.62
CA THR A 125 -11.87 18.55 35.90
C THR A 125 -12.22 17.04 35.97
N PRO A 126 -13.33 16.66 36.62
CA PRO A 126 -13.78 15.27 36.65
C PRO A 126 -13.95 14.64 35.26
N PHE A 127 -14.41 15.42 34.27
CA PHE A 127 -14.57 14.98 32.89
C PHE A 127 -13.22 14.71 32.20
N GLU A 128 -12.20 15.54 32.45
CA GLU A 128 -10.86 15.32 31.92
C GLU A 128 -10.19 14.11 32.56
N LEU A 129 -10.44 13.86 33.85
CA LEU A 129 -9.97 12.67 34.54
C LEU A 129 -10.56 11.39 33.91
N GLU A 130 -11.86 11.37 33.60
CA GLU A 130 -12.49 10.23 32.92
C GLU A 130 -11.93 10.00 31.50
N ARG A 131 -11.53 11.06 30.79
CA ARG A 131 -10.85 10.92 29.48
C ARG A 131 -9.43 10.36 29.61
N LEU A 132 -8.76 10.61 30.73
CA LEU A 132 -7.42 10.09 31.02
C LEU A 132 -7.43 8.63 31.49
N GLU A 133 -8.55 8.13 32.02
CA GLU A 133 -8.73 6.70 32.35
C GLU A 133 -8.62 5.78 31.11
N GLY A 134 -8.54 6.36 29.91
CA GLY A 134 -8.38 5.65 28.65
C GLY A 134 -9.71 5.11 28.13
N LYS A 135 -9.66 4.45 26.97
CA LYS A 135 -10.85 3.79 26.42
C LYS A 135 -11.17 2.60 27.33
N LYS A 136 -12.34 2.63 27.99
CA LYS A 136 -12.91 1.43 28.63
C LYS A 136 -12.97 0.31 27.60
N ASP A 137 -12.57 -0.89 28.02
CA ASP A 137 -12.55 -2.05 27.14
C ASP A 137 -13.98 -2.34 26.65
N ARG A 138 -14.23 -2.02 25.39
CA ARG A 138 -15.52 -2.20 24.71
C ARG A 138 -15.25 -3.03 23.47
N GLU A 139 -16.21 -3.89 23.10
CA GLU A 139 -16.15 -4.72 21.88
C GLU A 139 -16.31 -3.85 20.62
N TYR A 140 -15.31 -3.01 20.34
CA TYR A 140 -15.22 -2.23 19.12
C TYR A 140 -14.25 -2.87 18.12
N GLY A 141 -14.48 -2.55 16.85
CA GLY A 141 -13.75 -3.13 15.72
C GLY A 141 -14.48 -4.30 15.08
N HIS A 142 -13.80 -4.92 14.12
CA HIS A 142 -14.34 -6.06 13.40
C HIS A 142 -14.19 -7.34 14.24
N ASN A 143 -15.33 -7.98 14.50
CA ASN A 143 -15.37 -9.33 15.04
C ASN A 143 -15.64 -10.33 13.90
N ILE A 144 -14.58 -10.97 13.41
CA ILE A 144 -14.66 -11.91 12.30
C ILE A 144 -15.16 -13.26 12.83
N THR A 145 -16.39 -13.62 12.47
CA THR A 145 -17.04 -14.87 12.91
C THR A 145 -16.58 -16.08 12.09
N SER A 146 -16.42 -15.91 10.77
CA SER A 146 -15.98 -16.97 9.87
C SER A 146 -15.44 -16.41 8.56
N VAL A 147 -14.47 -17.13 7.98
CA VAL A 147 -13.97 -16.90 6.63
C VAL A 147 -14.01 -18.24 5.92
N THR A 148 -14.75 -18.31 4.81
CA THR A 148 -14.99 -19.55 4.07
C THR A 148 -14.96 -19.30 2.56
N THR A 149 -14.65 -20.33 1.78
CA THR A 149 -14.81 -20.31 0.32
C THR A 149 -16.30 -20.33 -0.05
N ALA A 150 -16.60 -20.06 -1.33
CA ALA A 150 -17.97 -20.21 -1.86
C ALA A 150 -18.54 -21.63 -1.70
N THR A 151 -17.67 -22.64 -1.57
CA THR A 151 -18.03 -24.05 -1.32
C THR A 151 -18.17 -24.39 0.17
N GLY A 152 -17.92 -23.45 1.07
CA GLY A 152 -18.05 -23.62 2.52
C GLY A 152 -16.80 -24.16 3.22
N LEU A 153 -15.66 -24.29 2.53
CA LEU A 153 -14.40 -24.69 3.17
C LEU A 153 -13.85 -23.54 4.01
N LYS A 154 -13.47 -23.82 5.25
CA LYS A 154 -12.89 -22.81 6.15
C LYS A 154 -11.48 -22.44 5.69
N LEU A 155 -11.22 -21.14 5.57
CA LEU A 155 -9.89 -20.63 5.24
C LEU A 155 -9.14 -20.23 6.53
N PRO A 156 -7.84 -20.54 6.63
CA PRO A 156 -7.01 -20.01 7.69
C PRO A 156 -6.83 -18.50 7.51
N TYR A 157 -6.85 -17.76 8.62
CA TYR A 157 -6.57 -16.33 8.59
C TYR A 157 -5.84 -15.88 9.86
N ILE A 158 -5.10 -14.78 9.74
CA ILE A 158 -4.38 -14.14 10.83
C ILE A 158 -4.76 -12.65 10.82
N ILE A 159 -5.23 -12.14 11.96
CA ILE A 159 -5.47 -10.71 12.15
C ILE A 159 -4.23 -10.11 12.81
N ASN A 160 -3.59 -9.18 12.11
CA ASN A 160 -2.52 -8.35 12.62
C ASN A 160 -3.02 -6.89 12.67
N LYS A 161 -3.54 -6.51 13.83
CA LYS A 161 -4.10 -5.17 14.07
C LYS A 161 -5.26 -4.84 13.10
N THR A 162 -5.06 -3.84 12.26
CA THR A 162 -6.00 -3.38 11.21
C THR A 162 -5.85 -4.13 9.89
N MET A 163 -5.00 -5.16 9.83
CA MET A 163 -4.80 -5.97 8.62
C MET A 163 -5.16 -7.42 8.91
N MET A 164 -5.84 -8.08 7.97
CA MET A 164 -6.13 -9.50 8.02
C MET A 164 -5.52 -10.20 6.82
N ARG A 165 -4.74 -11.25 7.06
CA ARG A 165 -4.24 -12.16 6.03
C ARG A 165 -5.14 -13.38 5.97
N VAL A 166 -5.64 -13.72 4.80
CA VAL A 166 -6.37 -14.96 4.52
C VAL A 166 -5.50 -15.82 3.62
N ASP A 167 -5.19 -17.03 4.05
CA ASP A 167 -4.44 -17.98 3.23
C ASP A 167 -5.38 -18.66 2.24
N LEU A 168 -5.00 -18.63 0.96
CA LEU A 168 -5.76 -19.23 -0.13
C LEU A 168 -5.38 -20.72 -0.28
N PRO A 169 -6.33 -21.57 -0.71
CA PRO A 169 -6.12 -23.01 -0.86
C PRO A 169 -5.27 -23.38 -2.08
#